data_AF-A0A847B5S8-F1
#
_entry.id   AF-A0A847B5S8-F1
#
_cell.length_a   1.000
_cell.length_b   1.000
_cell.length_c   1.000
_cell.angle_alpha   90.00
_cell.angle_beta   90.00
_cell.angle_gamma   90.00
#
_symmetry.space_group_name_H-M   'P 1'
#
loop_
_entity.id
_entity.type
_entity.pdbx_description
1 polymer ?
#
loop_
_entity_poly.entity_id
_entity_poly.type
_entity_poly.pdbx_seq_one_letter_code
_entity_poly.pdbx_strand_id
1 'polypeptide(L)'
;MAGSDLAMRFTEDKYASKNEVAHELKITSVDTFWSNILAYRSHFYHYLSLKTIEKNMLVFCGCSAINNLVNGVELKLIRLNREYNLINPSSKQFKTIDYDLKKQIISAINEHEQLMVSEDYLDSILRA
;
A
#
# COMPACT_ATOMS: atom_id res chain seq x y z
N MET A 1 -11.67 -29.20 27.48
CA MET A 1 -10.67 -28.36 26.78
C MET A 1 -11.36 -27.74 25.57
N ALA A 2 -11.92 -26.54 25.70
CA ALA A 2 -12.79 -25.92 24.68
C ALA A 2 -12.40 -24.45 24.36
N GLY A 3 -11.17 -24.06 24.73
CA GLY A 3 -10.69 -22.68 24.64
C GLY A 3 -9.76 -22.38 23.46
N SER A 4 -9.24 -23.38 22.75
CA SER A 4 -8.26 -23.15 21.67
C SER A 4 -8.88 -23.00 20.27
N ASP A 5 -10.14 -23.40 20.08
CA ASP A 5 -10.76 -23.44 18.74
C ASP A 5 -11.38 -22.09 18.31
N LEU A 6 -11.74 -21.22 19.26
CA LEU A 6 -12.19 -19.86 18.96
C LEU A 6 -11.05 -18.90 18.62
N ALA A 7 -9.82 -19.20 19.01
CA ALA A 7 -8.66 -18.35 18.71
C ALA A 7 -8.32 -18.34 17.20
N MET A 8 -8.80 -19.34 16.45
CA MET A 8 -8.44 -19.55 15.04
C MET A 8 -9.29 -18.75 14.04
N ARG A 9 -10.28 -17.97 14.47
CA ARG A 9 -11.29 -17.38 13.56
C ARG A 9 -11.19 -15.88 13.29
N PHE A 10 -10.26 -15.20 13.96
CA PHE A 10 -9.93 -13.81 13.66
C PHE A 10 -8.53 -13.73 13.08
N THR A 11 -8.26 -14.55 12.06
CA THR A 11 -7.04 -14.41 11.24
C THR A 11 -7.10 -13.10 10.49
N GLU A 12 -6.00 -12.35 10.49
CA GLU A 12 -5.87 -11.06 9.81
C GLU A 12 -5.99 -11.15 8.27
N ASP A 13 -6.14 -12.36 7.74
CA ASP A 13 -6.19 -12.64 6.30
C ASP A 13 -7.56 -12.38 5.66
N LYS A 14 -8.67 -12.51 6.41
CA LYS A 14 -10.02 -12.32 5.86
C LYS A 14 -11.01 -11.81 6.91
N TYR A 15 -11.67 -10.70 6.61
CA TYR A 15 -12.76 -10.21 7.43
C TYR A 15 -14.02 -11.08 7.29
N ALA A 16 -14.50 -11.62 8.40
CA ALA A 16 -15.80 -12.27 8.46
C ALA A 16 -16.94 -11.25 8.25
N SER A 17 -18.02 -11.68 7.60
CA SER A 17 -19.29 -10.98 7.42
C SER A 17 -20.23 -11.20 8.63
N LYS A 18 -21.24 -10.34 8.77
CA LYS A 18 -22.22 -10.43 9.88
C LYS A 18 -22.89 -11.80 9.95
N ASN A 19 -23.23 -12.37 8.79
CA ASN A 19 -23.92 -13.65 8.68
C ASN A 19 -23.00 -14.81 9.05
N GLU A 20 -21.73 -14.77 8.63
CA GLU A 20 -20.73 -15.76 9.03
C GLU A 20 -20.51 -15.71 10.56
N VAL A 21 -20.40 -14.52 11.14
CA VAL A 21 -20.27 -14.35 12.59
C VAL A 21 -21.50 -14.88 13.34
N ALA A 22 -22.71 -14.63 12.83
CA ALA A 22 -23.94 -15.11 13.45
C ALA A 22 -24.12 -16.62 13.37
N HIS A 23 -23.82 -17.20 12.21
CA HIS A 23 -23.83 -18.64 12.01
C HIS A 23 -22.84 -19.32 12.96
N GLU A 24 -21.65 -18.73 13.12
CA GLU A 24 -20.57 -19.37 13.85
C GLU A 24 -20.68 -19.25 15.37
N LEU A 25 -21.14 -18.09 15.86
CA LEU A 25 -21.36 -17.89 17.28
C LEU A 25 -22.65 -18.54 17.77
N LYS A 26 -23.54 -18.98 16.86
CA LYS A 26 -24.88 -19.51 17.17
C LYS A 26 -25.71 -18.55 18.02
N ILE A 27 -25.51 -17.25 17.84
CA ILE A 27 -26.23 -16.18 18.55
C ILE A 27 -27.21 -15.54 17.57
N THR A 28 -28.48 -15.43 17.97
CA THR A 28 -29.55 -14.80 17.16
C THR A 28 -29.48 -13.27 17.16
N SER A 29 -28.94 -12.66 18.22
CA SER A 29 -28.76 -11.21 18.32
C SER A 29 -27.29 -10.83 18.26
N VAL A 30 -26.77 -10.67 17.05
CA VAL A 30 -25.37 -10.27 16.80
C VAL A 30 -25.26 -8.77 16.56
N ASP A 31 -26.37 -8.03 16.52
CA ASP A 31 -26.41 -6.63 16.10
C ASP A 31 -25.51 -5.73 16.96
N THR A 32 -25.59 -5.85 18.28
CA THR A 32 -24.78 -5.06 19.21
C THR A 32 -23.30 -5.41 19.09
N PHE A 33 -22.99 -6.72 19.05
CA PHE A 33 -21.61 -7.20 18.89
C PHE A 33 -21.00 -6.79 17.54
N TRP A 34 -21.78 -6.92 16.47
CA TRP A 34 -21.39 -6.52 15.13
C TRP A 34 -21.17 -5.01 15.01
N SER A 35 -22.00 -4.21 15.68
CA SER A 35 -21.81 -2.75 15.73
C SER A 35 -20.49 -2.38 16.39
N ASN A 36 -20.10 -3.08 17.47
CA ASN A 36 -18.80 -2.87 18.11
C ASN A 36 -17.63 -3.27 17.19
N ILE A 37 -17.78 -4.37 16.42
CA ILE A 37 -16.79 -4.76 15.41
C ILE A 37 -16.65 -3.70 14.32
N LEU A 38 -17.77 -3.17 13.81
CA LEU A 38 -17.74 -2.12 12.80
C LEU A 38 -17.12 -0.82 13.33
N ALA A 39 -17.42 -0.44 14.57
CA ALA A 39 -16.79 0.70 15.22
C ALA A 39 -15.27 0.51 15.31
N TYR A 40 -14.81 -0.66 15.75
CA TYR A 40 -13.38 -0.99 15.76
C TYR A 40 -12.75 -0.89 14.36
N ARG A 41 -13.39 -1.50 13.35
CA ARG A 41 -12.90 -1.48 11.96
C ARG A 41 -12.86 -0.07 11.37
N SER A 42 -13.76 0.82 11.76
CA SER A 42 -13.79 2.19 11.24
C SER A 42 -12.55 3.03 11.57
N HIS A 43 -11.79 2.66 12.61
CA HIS A 43 -10.51 3.30 12.91
C HIS A 43 -9.42 2.99 11.86
N PHE A 44 -9.64 1.98 11.03
CA PHE A 44 -8.71 1.46 10.03
C PHE A 44 -9.21 1.71 8.60
N TYR A 45 -10.17 2.61 8.43
CA TYR A 45 -10.75 2.94 7.13
C TYR A 45 -9.89 3.96 6.40
N HIS A 46 -9.48 3.58 5.19
CA HIS A 46 -8.85 4.45 4.22
C HIS A 46 -9.86 4.76 3.11
N TYR A 47 -10.25 6.02 3.01
CA TYR A 47 -11.14 6.49 1.95
C TYR A 47 -10.38 6.54 0.63
N LEU A 48 -10.90 5.84 -0.36
CA LEU A 48 -10.38 5.88 -1.72
C LEU A 48 -10.95 7.10 -2.44
N SER A 49 -10.18 7.66 -3.37
CA SER A 49 -10.64 8.75 -4.24
C SER A 49 -11.76 8.32 -5.19
N LEU A 50 -11.93 7.01 -5.38
CA LEU A 50 -12.98 6.40 -6.19
C LEU A 50 -14.34 6.55 -5.51
N LYS A 51 -15.34 6.95 -6.31
CA LYS A 51 -16.73 7.08 -5.89
C LYS A 51 -17.60 6.09 -6.64
N THR A 52 -18.63 5.57 -5.97
CA THR A 52 -19.68 4.79 -6.61
C THR A 52 -20.55 5.70 -7.49
N ILE A 53 -21.41 5.10 -8.32
CA ILE A 53 -22.41 5.81 -9.14
C ILE A 53 -23.30 6.71 -8.26
N GLU A 54 -23.55 6.28 -7.03
CA GLU A 54 -24.31 7.00 -6.01
C GLU A 54 -23.49 8.09 -5.28
N LYS A 55 -22.27 8.37 -5.74
CA LYS A 55 -21.31 9.33 -5.16
C LYS A 55 -20.80 8.98 -3.75
N ASN A 56 -21.04 7.77 -3.27
CA ASN A 56 -20.46 7.29 -2.02
C ASN A 56 -18.96 7.00 -2.23
N MET A 57 -18.11 7.41 -1.29
CA MET A 57 -16.68 7.10 -1.35
C MET A 57 -16.47 5.60 -1.10
N LEU A 58 -15.65 4.97 -1.93
CA LEU A 58 -15.20 3.61 -1.64
C LEU A 58 -14.23 3.66 -0.45
N VAL A 59 -14.34 2.67 0.43
CA VAL A 59 -13.53 2.59 1.64
C VAL A 59 -12.79 1.26 1.65
N PHE A 60 -11.49 1.32 1.84
CA PHE A 60 -10.65 0.18 2.11
C PHE A 60 -10.45 0.04 3.62
N CYS A 61 -10.67 -1.16 4.16
CA CYS A 61 -10.30 -1.50 5.53
C CYS A 61 -9.22 -2.57 5.45
N GLY A 62 -7.98 -2.20 5.76
CA GLY A 62 -6.89 -3.16 5.93
C GLY A 62 -6.98 -3.84 7.30
N CYS A 63 -6.43 -5.05 7.43
CA CYS A 63 -6.14 -5.63 8.74
C CYS A 63 -4.97 -4.87 9.42
N SER A 64 -4.76 -5.09 10.73
CA SER A 64 -3.73 -4.34 11.46
C SER A 64 -2.34 -4.57 10.86
N ALA A 65 -1.99 -5.81 10.48
CA ALA A 65 -0.74 -6.07 9.76
C ALA A 65 -0.61 -5.28 8.45
N ILE A 66 -1.65 -5.24 7.61
CA ILE A 66 -1.60 -4.48 6.35
C ILE A 66 -1.45 -2.99 6.62
N ASN A 67 -2.19 -2.43 7.57
CA ASN A 67 -2.07 -1.01 7.90
C ASN A 67 -0.69 -0.67 8.48
N ASN A 68 -0.11 -1.55 9.31
CA ASN A 68 1.24 -1.36 9.82
C ASN A 68 2.29 -1.40 8.71
N LEU A 69 2.12 -2.29 7.71
CA LEU A 69 2.98 -2.34 6.54
C LEU A 69 2.85 -1.06 5.69
N VAL A 70 1.62 -0.63 5.40
CA VAL A 70 1.34 0.60 4.64
C VAL A 70 1.95 1.80 5.35
N ASN A 71 1.67 1.99 6.64
CA ASN A 71 2.22 3.07 7.45
C ASN A 71 3.76 3.04 7.47
N GLY A 72 4.36 1.84 7.55
CA GLY A 72 5.81 1.67 7.50
C GLY A 72 6.42 2.12 6.17
N VAL A 73 5.75 1.83 5.05
CA VAL A 73 6.15 2.29 3.71
C VAL A 73 5.96 3.80 3.57
N GLU A 74 4.81 4.34 3.99
CA GLU A 74 4.51 5.76 3.96
C GLU A 74 5.56 6.59 4.72
N LEU A 75 5.93 6.16 5.93
CA LEU A 75 6.97 6.83 6.72
C LEU A 75 8.34 6.81 6.01
N LYS A 76 8.69 5.72 5.32
CA LYS A 76 9.91 5.65 4.51
C LYS A 76 9.86 6.62 3.34
N LEU A 77 8.73 6.69 2.63
CA LEU A 77 8.53 7.62 1.52
C LEU A 77 8.61 9.08 1.98
N ILE A 78 8.02 9.41 3.13
CA ILE A 78 8.10 10.76 3.70
C ILE A 78 9.55 11.13 4.03
N ARG A 79 10.33 10.20 4.61
CA ARG A 79 11.76 10.41 4.89
C ARG A 79 12.54 10.66 3.60
N LEU A 80 12.37 9.81 2.59
CA LEU A 80 13.01 9.95 1.29
C LEU A 80 12.65 11.28 0.62
N ASN A 81 11.37 11.67 0.66
CA ASN A 81 10.92 12.93 0.08
C ASN A 81 11.52 14.14 0.82
N ARG A 82 11.61 14.07 2.16
CA ARG A 82 12.29 15.10 2.95
C ARG A 82 13.78 15.20 2.58
N GLU A 83 14.48 14.09 2.49
CA GLU A 83 15.89 14.05 2.10
C GLU A 83 16.08 14.59 0.67
N TYR A 84 15.23 14.17 -0.26
CA TYR A 84 15.22 14.66 -1.64
C TYR A 84 15.03 16.17 -1.72
N ASN A 85 14.07 16.72 -0.96
CA ASN A 85 13.81 18.18 -0.93
C ASN A 85 14.98 18.99 -0.33
N LEU A 86 15.89 18.37 0.42
CA LEU A 86 17.10 19.02 0.93
C LEU A 86 18.25 19.02 -0.09
N ILE A 87 18.17 18.22 -1.14
CA ILE A 87 19.19 18.18 -2.19
C ILE A 87 19.05 19.44 -3.05
N ASN A 88 20.09 20.24 -3.11
CA ASN A 88 20.12 21.41 -3.98
C ASN A 88 20.15 20.97 -5.46
N PRO A 89 19.16 21.36 -6.29
CA PRO A 89 19.09 20.96 -7.71
C PRO A 89 20.31 21.39 -8.53
N SER A 90 20.99 22.45 -8.12
CA SER A 90 22.18 22.99 -8.79
C SER A 90 23.47 22.31 -8.34
N SER A 91 23.41 21.40 -7.35
CA SER A 91 24.58 20.68 -6.87
C SER A 91 25.08 19.64 -7.88
N LYS A 92 26.38 19.41 -7.90
CA LYS A 92 27.00 18.34 -8.71
C LYS A 92 26.45 16.96 -8.32
N GLN A 93 26.13 16.76 -7.05
CA GLN A 93 25.54 15.53 -6.52
C GLN A 93 24.16 15.27 -7.11
N PHE A 94 23.30 16.28 -7.22
CA PHE A 94 21.98 16.15 -7.85
C PHE A 94 22.09 15.75 -9.32
N LYS A 95 23.01 16.36 -10.08
CA LYS A 95 23.24 16.00 -11.49
C LYS A 95 23.68 14.55 -11.67
N THR A 96 24.50 14.03 -10.76
CA THR A 96 24.92 12.62 -10.78
C THR A 96 23.74 11.70 -10.46
N ILE A 97 22.96 12.01 -9.42
CA ILE A 97 21.78 11.22 -9.04
C ILE A 97 20.71 11.23 -10.16
N ASP A 98 20.46 12.39 -10.76
CA ASP A 98 19.52 12.55 -11.88
C ASP A 98 19.97 11.75 -13.12
N TYR A 99 21.27 11.76 -13.43
CA TYR A 99 21.84 10.94 -14.50
C TYR A 99 21.68 9.44 -14.23
N ASP A 100 22.03 8.99 -13.02
CA ASP A 100 21.92 7.58 -12.63
C ASP A 100 20.46 7.09 -12.65
N LEU A 101 19.52 7.91 -12.18
CA LEU A 101 18.09 7.62 -12.24
C LEU A 101 17.59 7.51 -13.68
N LYS A 102 17.94 8.46 -14.55
CA LYS A 102 17.56 8.40 -15.97
C LYS A 102 18.13 7.17 -16.66
N LYS A 103 19.37 6.79 -16.34
CA LYS A 103 20.00 5.57 -16.85
C LYS A 103 19.26 4.31 -16.39
N GLN A 104 18.86 4.24 -15.12
CA GLN A 104 18.06 3.12 -14.59
C GLN A 104 16.68 3.03 -15.25
N ILE A 105 16.01 4.16 -15.47
CA ILE A 105 14.68 4.18 -16.13
C ILE A 105 14.80 3.71 -17.58
N ILE A 106 15.77 4.23 -18.33
CA ILE A 106 15.93 3.88 -19.75
C ILE A 106 16.41 2.44 -19.91
N SER A 107 17.29 1.93 -19.03
CA SER A 107 17.67 0.51 -19.04
C SER A 107 16.49 -0.41 -18.74
N ALA A 108 15.66 -0.08 -17.74
CA ALA A 108 14.45 -0.84 -17.46
C ALA A 108 13.46 -0.84 -18.63
N ILE A 109 13.30 0.29 -19.34
CA ILE A 109 12.46 0.38 -20.54
C ILE A 109 13.07 -0.44 -21.69
N ASN A 110 14.39 -0.37 -21.91
CA ASN A 110 15.09 -1.14 -22.94
C ASN A 110 14.93 -2.65 -22.73
N GLU A 111 14.97 -3.12 -21.47
CA GLU A 111 14.70 -4.51 -21.11
C GLU A 111 13.23 -4.89 -21.30
N HIS A 112 12.30 -4.04 -20.87
CA HIS A 112 10.85 -4.29 -20.98
C HIS A 112 10.40 -4.36 -22.45
N GLU A 113 10.88 -3.43 -23.28
CA GLU A 113 10.50 -3.30 -24.69
C GLU A 113 11.43 -4.11 -25.63
N GLN A 114 12.40 -4.84 -25.08
CA GLN A 114 13.38 -5.65 -25.83
C GLN A 114 14.11 -4.88 -26.94
N LEU A 115 14.40 -3.60 -26.72
CA LEU A 115 14.96 -2.72 -27.75
C LEU A 115 16.44 -3.04 -28.07
N MET A 116 17.09 -3.91 -27.28
CA MET A 116 18.47 -4.40 -27.49
C MET A 116 19.50 -3.29 -27.70
N VAL A 117 19.28 -2.12 -27.10
CA VAL A 117 20.16 -0.97 -27.23
C VAL A 117 21.37 -1.15 -26.32
N SER A 118 22.59 -0.93 -26.84
CA SER A 118 23.83 -1.04 -26.08
C SER A 118 23.97 0.07 -25.03
N GLU A 119 24.61 -0.25 -23.90
CA GLU A 119 24.82 0.72 -22.80
C GLU A 119 25.59 1.97 -23.27
N ASP A 120 26.55 1.82 -24.18
CA ASP A 120 27.33 2.94 -24.73
C ASP A 120 26.45 3.94 -25.50
N TYR A 121 25.43 3.44 -26.20
CA TYR A 121 24.50 4.31 -26.93
C TYR A 121 23.54 5.01 -25.97
N LEU A 122 23.07 4.33 -24.92
CA LEU A 122 22.26 4.95 -23.87
C LEU A 122 23.02 6.05 -23.13
N ASP A 123 24.30 5.81 -22.83
CA ASP A 123 25.18 6.80 -22.20
C ASP A 123 25.43 8.02 -23.11
N SER A 124 25.46 7.83 -24.43
CA SER A 124 25.59 8.92 -25.40
C SER A 124 24.37 9.84 -25.44
N ILE A 125 23.16 9.29 -25.30
CA ILE A 125 21.91 10.06 -25.27
C ILE A 125 21.80 10.88 -23.98
N LEU A 126 22.24 10.32 -22.85
CA LEU A 126 22.10 10.94 -21.54
C LEU A 126 23.16 11.99 -21.21
N ARG A 127 24.29 12.02 -21.93
CA ARG A 127 25.39 12.98 -21.73
C ARG A 127 25.36 14.18 -22.69
N ALA A 128 24.51 14.16 -23.71
CA ALA A 128 24.29 15.27 -24.64
C ALA A 128 23.49 16.40 -23.98
#